data_AF-A0A6N7APU9-F1
#
_entry.id   AF-A0A6N7APU9-F1
#
_cell.length_a   1.000
_cell.length_b   1.000
_cell.length_c   1.000
_cell.angle_alpha   90.00
_cell.angle_beta   90.00
_cell.angle_gamma   90.00
#
_symmetry.space_group_name_H-M   'P 1'
#
loop_
_entity.id
_entity.type
_entity.pdbx_description
1 polymer ?
#
loop_
_entity_poly.entity_id
_entity_poly.type
_entity_poly.pdbx_seq_one_letter_code
_entity_poly.pdbx_strand_id
1 'polypeptide(L)'
;MARRMILTLVMLLQVGLTASLAGAATYYVNNQMPGASDDNPGTIEEPWLTIQHAADVMQPGDTVIAKPGVYSEAVLLSVSGAKEAPIVFKGEPGAVLDGSETGGDYGYGFYGFSNLDPNQGWGFAFVDFIRIEGFEISNFMFGIYAYPAYLNWETGESLGANGWSVANNVVHDCSHTGINLWGGASADAGNIIVGNFLYNNSWTDIHTHHYSVVERNVALSHAEVENLRACDAYFQQGATHKVNNNIAMNGAYGILISYPGSEYKNNVIMNIQPRYNEWADRWEGGFAFNNRLYIRLYDLSTVNISYNNLFNVAEPVGIGGYYTEPQQMPDNAVGNISADPLFVNNTGDHTGDYHLTADSPCIDAGDPADPVPAGGGSRIDIGVYEFGKADIPSLIASKHLFYDQGLIDNKGILTALDAKLNAAMAALGRGQVKTAQNILTAFINQAEAQTGKHVAVGASQSLIEDAKMILKSIEIMEARKGAKK
;
A
#
# COMPACT_ATOMS: atom_id res chain seq x y z
N MET A 1 7.79 -66.97 -28.41
CA MET A 1 7.17 -66.77 -27.09
C MET A 1 8.28 -66.59 -26.07
N ALA A 2 8.29 -65.45 -25.35
CA ALA A 2 8.70 -65.26 -23.94
C ALA A 2 10.11 -65.75 -23.48
N ARG A 3 10.93 -65.09 -22.65
CA ARG A 3 10.89 -63.83 -21.88
C ARG A 3 12.23 -63.75 -21.07
N ARG A 4 12.67 -62.54 -20.67
CA ARG A 4 13.62 -62.15 -19.56
C ARG A 4 15.13 -62.11 -19.91
N MET A 5 15.85 -60.97 -20.00
CA MET A 5 16.01 -59.74 -19.17
C MET A 5 16.45 -59.98 -17.72
N ILE A 6 17.64 -59.44 -17.33
CA ILE A 6 18.00 -58.69 -16.09
C ILE A 6 19.55 -58.65 -15.91
N LEU A 7 20.19 -57.48 -16.15
CA LEU A 7 20.93 -56.59 -15.20
C LEU A 7 22.46 -56.88 -15.14
N THR A 8 23.44 -55.98 -15.01
CA THR A 8 23.65 -54.51 -14.76
C THR A 8 25.14 -54.27 -15.15
N LEU A 9 25.68 -53.11 -15.53
CA LEU A 9 25.82 -51.84 -14.79
C LEU A 9 26.53 -50.82 -15.70
N VAL A 10 25.91 -49.67 -15.96
CA VAL A 10 26.56 -48.48 -16.55
C VAL A 10 26.67 -47.44 -15.44
N MET A 11 27.89 -47.05 -15.10
CA MET A 11 28.20 -45.91 -14.24
C MET A 11 27.83 -44.62 -14.99
N LEU A 12 26.77 -43.94 -14.57
CA LEU A 12 26.49 -42.55 -14.95
C LEU A 12 27.13 -41.64 -13.90
N LEU A 13 28.09 -40.83 -14.34
CA LEU A 13 28.69 -39.75 -13.57
C LEU A 13 27.65 -38.63 -13.46
N GLN A 14 26.98 -38.54 -12.30
CA GLN A 14 26.13 -37.41 -11.95
C GLN A 14 27.02 -36.19 -11.71
N VAL A 15 27.02 -35.25 -12.66
CA VAL A 15 27.37 -33.86 -12.38
C VAL A 15 26.22 -33.30 -11.55
N GLY A 16 26.38 -33.35 -10.23
CA GLY A 16 25.51 -32.62 -9.31
C GLY A 16 25.75 -31.13 -9.53
N LEU A 17 24.81 -30.46 -10.19
CA LEU A 17 24.68 -29.02 -10.13
C LEU A 17 24.20 -28.71 -8.70
N THR A 18 25.14 -28.52 -7.78
CA THR A 18 24.82 -27.87 -6.51
C THR A 18 24.55 -26.40 -6.85
N ALA A 19 23.28 -26.09 -7.14
CA ALA A 19 22.80 -24.73 -6.95
C ALA A 19 23.06 -24.42 -5.47
N SER A 20 24.10 -23.63 -5.18
CA SER A 20 24.21 -23.00 -3.88
C SER A 20 22.92 -22.23 -3.69
N LEU A 21 22.21 -22.51 -2.60
CA LEU A 21 21.32 -21.53 -1.99
C LEU A 21 22.22 -20.34 -1.66
N ALA A 22 22.47 -19.46 -2.62
CA ALA A 22 22.97 -18.13 -2.34
C ALA A 22 21.90 -17.53 -1.43
N GLY A 23 22.26 -17.28 -0.17
CA GLY A 23 21.35 -16.63 0.74
C GLY A 23 20.95 -15.28 0.18
N ALA A 24 19.69 -14.90 0.39
CA ALA A 24 19.20 -13.55 0.12
C ALA A 24 20.23 -12.50 0.59
N ALA A 25 20.77 -11.72 -0.34
CA ALA A 25 21.70 -10.67 0.00
C ALA A 25 20.94 -9.38 0.37
N THR A 26 21.55 -8.56 1.21
CA THR A 26 21.04 -7.22 1.51
C THR A 26 22.05 -6.19 1.04
N TYR A 27 21.61 -5.33 0.13
CA TYR A 27 22.37 -4.25 -0.45
C TYR A 27 21.87 -2.88 0.01
N TYR A 28 22.69 -1.85 -0.20
CA TYR A 28 22.38 -0.48 0.18
C TYR A 28 22.64 0.47 -0.99
N VAL A 29 21.71 1.40 -1.17
CA VAL A 29 21.86 2.53 -2.09
C VAL A 29 21.87 3.80 -1.25
N ASN A 30 22.84 4.68 -1.44
CA ASN A 30 22.94 5.94 -0.69
C ASN A 30 23.62 7.02 -1.53
N ASN A 31 22.84 7.80 -2.28
CA ASN A 31 23.40 8.85 -3.13
C ASN A 31 23.92 10.07 -2.36
N GLN A 32 23.68 10.14 -1.05
CA GLN A 32 24.20 11.18 -0.17
C GLN A 32 25.57 10.81 0.43
N MET A 33 26.00 9.54 0.36
CA MET A 33 27.26 9.11 0.92
C MET A 33 28.44 9.50 0.00
N PRO A 34 29.45 10.23 0.49
CA PRO A 34 30.67 10.47 -0.27
C PRO A 34 31.35 9.16 -0.64
N GLY A 35 31.57 8.92 -1.94
CA GLY A 35 32.17 7.69 -2.44
C GLY A 35 31.17 6.58 -2.80
N ALA A 36 29.86 6.82 -2.68
CA ALA A 36 28.86 5.96 -3.31
C ALA A 36 29.10 5.87 -4.81
N SER A 37 29.03 4.66 -5.35
CA SER A 37 29.31 4.34 -6.75
C SER A 37 28.59 3.05 -7.11
N ASP A 38 28.09 2.95 -8.34
CA ASP A 38 27.50 1.71 -8.86
C ASP A 38 28.56 0.63 -9.17
N ASP A 39 29.85 0.96 -9.06
CA ASP A 39 30.95 -0.02 -9.08
C ASP A 39 31.22 -0.63 -7.69
N ASN A 40 30.58 -0.12 -6.63
CA ASN A 40 30.76 -0.62 -5.27
C ASN A 40 30.09 -2.00 -5.06
N PRO A 41 30.44 -2.75 -4.01
CA PRO A 41 29.78 -4.02 -3.70
C PRO A 41 28.35 -3.90 -3.15
N GLY A 42 27.84 -2.68 -2.93
CA GLY A 42 26.49 -2.44 -2.39
C GLY A 42 26.39 -2.70 -0.89
N THR A 43 27.49 -2.65 -0.14
CA THR A 43 27.47 -2.78 1.33
C THR A 43 27.06 -1.46 1.99
N ILE A 44 26.83 -1.46 3.30
CA ILE A 44 26.48 -0.21 4.00
C ILE A 44 27.64 0.78 4.04
N GLU A 45 28.89 0.31 4.03
CA GLU A 45 30.10 1.14 3.98
C GLU A 45 30.49 1.57 2.56
N GLU A 46 30.19 0.75 1.56
CA GLU A 46 30.43 1.02 0.14
C GLU A 46 29.12 0.79 -0.63
N PRO A 47 28.14 1.71 -0.51
CA PRO A 47 26.83 1.56 -1.10
C PRO A 47 26.86 1.88 -2.59
N TRP A 48 25.86 1.38 -3.29
CA TRP A 48 25.54 1.80 -4.65
C TRP A 48 25.05 3.25 -4.68
N LEU A 49 25.20 3.89 -5.84
CA LEU A 49 24.78 5.26 -6.05
C LEU A 49 23.30 5.33 -6.45
N THR A 50 22.83 4.41 -7.28
CA THR A 50 21.50 4.45 -7.90
C THR A 50 20.60 3.27 -7.52
N ILE A 51 19.29 3.51 -7.47
CA ILE A 51 18.28 2.46 -7.31
C ILE A 51 18.19 1.63 -8.60
N GLN A 52 18.38 2.25 -9.78
CA GLN A 52 18.43 1.54 -11.05
C GLN A 52 19.52 0.46 -11.06
N HIS A 53 20.73 0.73 -10.53
CA HIS A 53 21.77 -0.29 -10.48
C HIS A 53 21.31 -1.52 -9.68
N ALA A 54 20.62 -1.33 -8.57
CA ALA A 54 20.04 -2.44 -7.81
C ALA A 54 19.02 -3.22 -8.65
N ALA A 55 18.18 -2.54 -9.42
CA ALA A 55 17.21 -3.16 -10.33
C ALA A 55 17.85 -3.99 -11.45
N ASP A 56 19.08 -3.64 -11.86
CA ASP A 56 19.81 -4.34 -12.92
C ASP A 56 20.51 -5.63 -12.43
N VAL A 57 20.97 -5.66 -11.17
CA VAL A 57 21.89 -6.71 -10.69
C VAL A 57 21.29 -7.69 -9.69
N MET A 58 20.28 -7.27 -8.92
CA MET A 58 19.69 -8.10 -7.87
C MET A 58 19.07 -9.39 -8.42
N GLN A 59 19.15 -10.46 -7.63
CA GLN A 59 18.63 -11.78 -7.95
C GLN A 59 17.42 -12.11 -7.06
N PRO A 60 16.59 -13.11 -7.42
CA PRO A 60 15.48 -13.55 -6.58
C PRO A 60 15.87 -13.77 -5.11
N GLY A 61 15.15 -13.10 -4.21
CA GLY A 61 15.38 -13.13 -2.76
C GLY A 61 16.21 -11.96 -2.23
N ASP A 62 16.91 -11.23 -3.10
CA ASP A 62 17.71 -10.08 -2.66
C ASP A 62 16.83 -8.92 -2.20
N THR A 63 17.40 -8.12 -1.30
CA THR A 63 16.80 -6.88 -0.80
C THR A 63 17.77 -5.73 -1.00
N VAL A 64 17.29 -4.59 -1.50
CA VAL A 64 18.00 -3.32 -1.46
C VAL A 64 17.32 -2.36 -0.50
N ILE A 65 18.12 -1.69 0.33
CA ILE A 65 17.69 -0.64 1.25
C ILE A 65 18.19 0.70 0.73
N ALA A 66 17.27 1.56 0.28
CA ALA A 66 17.57 2.93 -0.15
C ALA A 66 17.59 3.85 1.07
N LYS A 67 18.76 4.44 1.36
CA LYS A 67 18.97 5.40 2.45
C LYS A 67 18.22 6.72 2.18
N PRO A 68 18.04 7.58 3.20
CA PRO A 68 17.42 8.88 2.99
C PRO A 68 18.19 9.72 1.96
N GLY A 69 17.46 10.28 1.00
CA GLY A 69 18.02 10.98 -0.16
C GLY A 69 16.95 11.14 -1.25
N VAL A 70 17.16 12.12 -2.14
CA VAL A 70 16.31 12.30 -3.34
C VAL A 70 17.00 11.61 -4.51
N TYR A 71 16.34 10.61 -5.07
CA TYR A 71 16.79 9.80 -6.20
C TYR A 71 16.04 10.28 -7.45
N SER A 72 16.67 11.17 -8.21
CA SER A 72 16.12 11.69 -9.48
C SER A 72 16.36 10.69 -10.63
N GLU A 73 15.63 9.58 -10.63
CA GLU A 73 15.76 8.52 -11.63
C GLU A 73 14.44 7.81 -11.91
N ALA A 74 14.36 7.14 -13.07
CA ALA A 74 13.33 6.15 -13.35
C ALA A 74 13.92 4.75 -13.11
N VAL A 75 13.15 3.86 -12.50
CA VAL A 75 13.60 2.50 -12.13
C VAL A 75 12.91 1.47 -13.03
N LEU A 76 13.64 1.03 -14.05
CA LEU A 76 13.25 0.01 -15.01
C LEU A 76 13.66 -1.37 -14.52
N LEU A 77 12.66 -2.20 -14.21
CA LEU A 77 12.82 -3.55 -13.74
C LEU A 77 12.83 -4.51 -14.93
N SER A 78 13.84 -5.38 -14.97
CA SER A 78 14.00 -6.43 -15.99
C SER A 78 14.23 -7.82 -15.41
N VAL A 79 14.43 -7.92 -14.08
CA VAL A 79 14.69 -9.17 -13.37
C VAL A 79 13.47 -9.54 -12.51
N SER A 80 12.99 -10.77 -12.66
CA SER A 80 11.92 -11.31 -11.82
C SER A 80 12.45 -11.80 -10.48
N GLY A 81 11.66 -11.63 -9.43
CA GLY A 81 11.77 -12.45 -8.23
C GLY A 81 11.09 -13.81 -8.41
N ALA A 82 10.93 -14.53 -7.31
CA ALA A 82 10.11 -15.74 -7.24
C ALA A 82 9.10 -15.65 -6.08
N LYS A 83 8.01 -16.42 -6.14
CA LYS A 83 6.96 -16.43 -5.11
C LYS A 83 7.50 -16.53 -3.68
N GLU A 84 8.45 -17.43 -3.45
CA GLU A 84 9.07 -17.69 -2.15
C GLU A 84 10.38 -16.90 -1.94
N ALA A 85 10.83 -16.15 -2.94
CA ALA A 85 12.05 -15.35 -2.92
C ALA A 85 11.86 -14.09 -3.78
N PRO A 86 10.99 -13.17 -3.37
CA PRO A 86 10.76 -11.93 -4.12
C PRO A 86 12.00 -11.05 -4.07
N ILE A 87 12.15 -10.16 -5.06
CA ILE A 87 13.13 -9.06 -4.98
C ILE A 87 12.48 -7.90 -4.23
N VAL A 88 13.18 -7.34 -3.24
CA VAL A 88 12.65 -6.30 -2.36
C VAL A 88 13.39 -4.99 -2.54
N PHE A 89 12.65 -3.94 -2.91
CA PHE A 89 13.10 -2.56 -2.85
C PHE A 89 12.47 -1.91 -1.63
N LYS A 90 13.30 -1.48 -0.68
CA LYS A 90 12.85 -0.86 0.56
C LYS A 90 13.44 0.54 0.74
N GLY A 91 12.57 1.53 0.81
CA GLY A 91 12.86 2.90 1.20
C GLY A 91 12.97 3.03 2.72
N GLU A 92 14.01 3.72 3.15
CA GLU A 92 14.07 4.37 4.44
C GLU A 92 13.29 5.70 4.38
N PRO A 93 12.60 6.21 5.41
CA PRO A 93 11.74 7.36 5.19
C PRO A 93 12.62 8.57 4.92
N GLY A 94 12.17 9.43 4.02
CA GLY A 94 13.04 10.39 3.37
C GLY A 94 13.88 9.83 2.22
N ALA A 95 13.76 8.54 1.85
CA ALA A 95 14.13 8.04 0.54
C ALA A 95 13.01 8.39 -0.45
N VAL A 96 13.28 9.39 -1.27
CA VAL A 96 12.33 9.96 -2.23
C VAL A 96 12.77 9.56 -3.63
N LEU A 97 11.93 8.84 -4.36
CA LEU A 97 12.09 8.65 -5.80
C LEU A 97 11.34 9.78 -6.52
N ASP A 98 12.06 10.60 -7.28
CA ASP A 98 11.51 11.85 -7.82
C ASP A 98 11.63 11.94 -9.35
N GLY A 99 10.50 12.22 -10.00
CA GLY A 99 10.40 12.35 -11.45
C GLY A 99 10.57 13.77 -12.02
N SER A 100 10.87 14.79 -11.21
CA SER A 100 10.88 16.18 -11.69
C SER A 100 11.98 16.48 -12.70
N GLU A 101 13.11 15.75 -12.64
CA GLU A 101 14.28 15.96 -13.50
C GLU A 101 14.43 14.90 -14.61
N THR A 102 13.51 13.95 -14.74
CA THR A 102 13.65 12.80 -15.65
C THR A 102 13.30 13.09 -17.12
N GLY A 103 12.98 14.35 -17.46
CA GLY A 103 12.89 14.85 -18.84
C GLY A 103 11.49 14.82 -19.45
N GLY A 104 10.94 16.01 -19.68
CA GLY A 104 9.60 16.25 -20.25
C GLY A 104 9.54 16.15 -21.78
N ASP A 105 9.23 14.98 -22.33
CA ASP A 105 8.38 14.74 -23.52
C ASP A 105 8.26 13.22 -23.77
N TYR A 106 7.08 12.63 -23.49
CA TYR A 106 6.66 11.24 -23.79
C TYR A 106 7.78 10.15 -23.83
N GLY A 107 8.53 9.95 -22.73
CA GLY A 107 9.62 8.95 -22.62
C GLY A 107 9.47 7.98 -21.42
N TYR A 108 10.47 7.11 -21.20
CA TYR A 108 10.48 6.16 -20.06
C TYR A 108 10.76 6.84 -18.70
N GLY A 109 11.29 8.07 -18.69
CA GLY A 109 11.56 8.85 -17.47
C GLY A 109 10.31 9.23 -16.67
N PHE A 110 9.13 9.06 -17.25
CA PHE A 110 7.85 9.42 -16.65
C PHE A 110 7.27 8.32 -15.74
N TYR A 111 8.00 7.25 -15.50
CA TYR A 111 7.56 6.12 -14.70
C TYR A 111 8.56 5.91 -13.57
N GLY A 112 8.08 5.85 -12.33
CA GLY A 112 8.94 5.60 -11.16
C GLY A 112 9.46 4.17 -11.17
N PHE A 113 8.84 3.27 -10.42
CA PHE A 113 9.12 1.83 -10.60
C PHE A 113 8.28 1.27 -11.74
N SER A 114 8.92 0.70 -12.77
CA SER A 114 8.18 0.05 -13.85
C SER A 114 8.90 -1.11 -14.49
N ASN A 115 8.15 -2.02 -15.13
CA ASN A 115 8.72 -3.06 -15.99
C ASN A 115 8.69 -2.68 -17.47
N LEU A 116 8.78 -1.39 -17.80
CA LEU A 116 8.91 -0.95 -19.19
C LEU A 116 10.25 -1.43 -19.76
N ASP A 117 10.22 -2.00 -20.96
CA ASP A 117 11.42 -2.50 -21.63
C ASP A 117 11.81 -1.59 -22.79
N PRO A 118 12.84 -0.73 -22.63
CA PRO A 118 13.27 0.19 -23.67
C PRO A 118 13.76 -0.51 -24.94
N ASN A 119 14.15 -1.79 -24.85
CA ASN A 119 14.60 -2.59 -26.00
C ASN A 119 13.43 -3.14 -26.83
N GLN A 120 12.20 -3.10 -26.30
CA GLN A 120 10.98 -3.53 -27.00
C GLN A 120 10.12 -2.33 -27.46
N GLY A 121 10.65 -1.11 -27.43
CA GLY A 121 9.85 0.09 -27.60
C GLY A 121 8.90 0.28 -26.41
N TRP A 122 7.64 0.64 -26.66
CA TRP A 122 6.61 0.75 -25.60
C TRP A 122 6.13 -0.61 -25.05
N GLY A 123 7.00 -1.62 -25.06
CA GLY A 123 6.77 -2.97 -24.53
C GLY A 123 7.15 -3.11 -23.06
N PHE A 124 6.92 -4.29 -22.51
CA PHE A 124 7.15 -4.59 -21.09
C PHE A 124 8.02 -5.84 -20.92
N ALA A 125 8.93 -5.78 -19.95
CA ALA A 125 9.73 -6.92 -19.53
C ALA A 125 8.88 -7.91 -18.73
N PHE A 126 9.17 -9.20 -18.86
CA PHE A 126 8.57 -10.23 -18.02
C PHE A 126 9.15 -10.12 -16.60
N VAL A 127 8.42 -9.47 -15.70
CA VAL A 127 8.84 -9.21 -14.33
C VAL A 127 7.74 -9.58 -13.35
N ASP A 128 8.00 -10.59 -12.51
CA ASP A 128 7.09 -11.06 -11.47
C ASP A 128 7.74 -10.95 -10.06
N PHE A 129 6.90 -10.98 -9.02
CA PHE A 129 7.29 -11.11 -7.61
C PHE A 129 8.25 -10.02 -7.09
N ILE A 130 7.88 -8.76 -7.32
CA ILE A 130 8.59 -7.58 -6.79
C ILE A 130 7.90 -7.05 -5.54
N ARG A 131 8.67 -6.56 -4.57
CA ARG A 131 8.19 -5.79 -3.41
C ARG A 131 8.73 -4.37 -3.47
N ILE A 132 7.86 -3.38 -3.33
CA ILE A 132 8.22 -1.95 -3.25
C ILE A 132 7.65 -1.40 -1.95
N GLU A 133 8.52 -1.01 -1.04
CA GLU A 133 8.15 -0.71 0.34
C GLU A 133 8.74 0.60 0.85
N GLY A 134 7.96 1.43 1.56
CA GLY A 134 8.49 2.50 2.39
C GLY A 134 9.05 3.73 1.67
N PHE A 135 8.87 3.85 0.36
CA PHE A 135 9.32 5.02 -0.42
C PHE A 135 8.33 6.18 -0.36
N GLU A 136 8.84 7.39 -0.50
CA GLU A 136 8.09 8.51 -1.08
C GLU A 136 8.35 8.51 -2.60
N ILE A 137 7.28 8.59 -3.40
CA ILE A 137 7.36 8.52 -4.86
C ILE A 137 6.55 9.68 -5.44
N SER A 138 7.20 10.58 -6.16
CA SER A 138 6.59 11.85 -6.59
C SER A 138 6.96 12.25 -8.01
N ASN A 139 6.12 13.12 -8.59
CA ASN A 139 6.42 13.86 -9.83
C ASN A 139 6.59 12.98 -11.09
N PHE A 140 6.00 11.80 -11.12
CA PHE A 140 5.98 10.94 -12.31
C PHE A 140 4.67 11.10 -13.11
N MET A 141 4.57 10.48 -14.28
CA MET A 141 3.26 10.18 -14.87
C MET A 141 2.62 9.00 -14.12
N PHE A 142 3.39 7.93 -13.91
CA PHE A 142 3.00 6.82 -13.06
C PHE A 142 4.03 6.61 -11.95
N GLY A 143 3.63 6.69 -10.69
CA GLY A 143 4.54 6.45 -9.58
C GLY A 143 5.07 5.00 -9.60
N ILE A 144 4.16 4.04 -9.71
CA ILE A 144 4.48 2.62 -9.90
C ILE A 144 3.63 2.06 -11.03
N TYR A 145 4.26 1.39 -11.99
CA TYR A 145 3.59 0.86 -13.18
C TYR A 145 4.08 -0.54 -13.57
N ALA A 146 3.23 -1.55 -13.36
CA ALA A 146 3.49 -2.91 -13.78
C ALA A 146 2.45 -3.37 -14.81
N TYR A 147 2.89 -3.78 -15.99
CA TYR A 147 2.02 -4.25 -17.06
C TYR A 147 2.48 -5.59 -17.63
N PRO A 148 1.59 -6.54 -17.94
CA PRO A 148 1.98 -7.84 -18.49
C PRO A 148 2.78 -7.72 -19.79
N ALA A 149 3.92 -8.39 -19.86
CA ALA A 149 4.74 -8.51 -21.08
C ALA A 149 3.96 -9.15 -22.24
N TYR A 150 2.98 -10.00 -21.91
CA TYR A 150 2.03 -10.54 -22.86
C TYR A 150 0.65 -10.66 -22.21
N LEU A 151 -0.38 -10.26 -22.98
CA LEU A 151 -1.77 -10.36 -22.59
C LEU A 151 -2.59 -10.91 -23.76
N ASN A 152 -3.26 -12.03 -23.55
CA ASN A 152 -4.22 -12.58 -24.51
C ASN A 152 -5.64 -12.19 -24.12
N TRP A 153 -6.25 -11.34 -24.95
CA TRP A 153 -7.59 -10.78 -24.76
C TRP A 153 -8.71 -11.81 -24.88
N GLU A 154 -8.46 -12.97 -25.49
CA GLU A 154 -9.46 -14.03 -25.66
C GLU A 154 -9.39 -15.07 -24.54
N THR A 155 -8.19 -15.37 -24.04
CA THR A 155 -7.97 -16.44 -23.05
C THR A 155 -7.76 -15.93 -21.63
N GLY A 156 -7.46 -14.65 -21.45
CA GLY A 156 -7.08 -14.07 -20.16
C GLY A 156 -5.70 -14.46 -19.67
N GLU A 157 -4.87 -15.01 -20.56
CA GLU A 157 -3.48 -15.31 -20.25
C GLU A 157 -2.72 -14.00 -20.06
N SER A 158 -2.12 -13.83 -18.88
CA SER A 158 -1.30 -12.68 -18.50
C SER A 158 0.07 -13.18 -18.04
N LEU A 159 1.12 -12.75 -18.75
CA LEU A 159 2.51 -13.14 -18.51
C LEU A 159 3.32 -11.91 -18.09
N GLY A 160 3.93 -11.94 -16.91
CA GLY A 160 4.58 -10.77 -16.29
C GLY A 160 3.61 -9.92 -15.46
N ALA A 161 4.17 -9.03 -14.63
CA ALA A 161 3.46 -8.16 -13.70
C ALA A 161 2.60 -8.89 -12.64
N ASN A 162 2.96 -10.13 -12.30
CA ASN A 162 2.24 -10.97 -11.34
C ASN A 162 2.96 -11.05 -9.99
N GLY A 163 2.18 -11.15 -8.91
CA GLY A 163 2.70 -11.33 -7.55
C GLY A 163 3.45 -10.12 -7.01
N TRP A 164 3.26 -8.93 -7.59
CA TRP A 164 3.84 -7.69 -7.07
C TRP A 164 3.17 -7.29 -5.76
N SER A 165 3.94 -6.69 -4.84
CA SER A 165 3.38 -6.02 -3.67
C SER A 165 3.95 -4.63 -3.49
N VAL A 166 3.05 -3.67 -3.25
CA VAL A 166 3.36 -2.27 -3.03
C VAL A 166 2.84 -1.91 -1.64
N ALA A 167 3.75 -1.68 -0.70
CA ALA A 167 3.39 -1.56 0.71
C ALA A 167 3.96 -0.32 1.40
N ASN A 168 3.14 0.39 2.17
CA ASN A 168 3.58 1.48 3.05
C ASN A 168 4.36 2.59 2.34
N ASN A 169 4.00 2.91 1.10
CA ASN A 169 4.59 4.02 0.34
C ASN A 169 3.72 5.26 0.44
N VAL A 170 4.34 6.42 0.23
CA VAL A 170 3.65 7.69 -0.04
C VAL A 170 3.79 7.97 -1.54
N VAL A 171 2.68 8.07 -2.27
CA VAL A 171 2.71 8.26 -3.73
C VAL A 171 1.86 9.44 -4.15
N HIS A 172 2.48 10.48 -4.70
CA HIS A 172 1.80 11.74 -4.94
C HIS A 172 2.32 12.52 -6.15
N ASP A 173 1.59 13.59 -6.48
CA ASP A 173 1.93 14.52 -7.55
C ASP A 173 2.20 13.82 -8.89
N CYS A 174 1.59 12.64 -9.10
CA CYS A 174 1.71 11.95 -10.37
C CYS A 174 0.72 12.55 -11.37
N SER A 175 1.22 12.94 -12.54
CA SER A 175 0.40 13.51 -13.62
C SER A 175 -0.61 12.54 -14.24
N HIS A 176 -0.60 11.26 -13.82
CA HIS A 176 -1.63 10.28 -14.17
C HIS A 176 -2.02 9.40 -12.97
N THR A 177 -1.27 8.34 -12.66
CA THR A 177 -1.66 7.37 -11.61
C THR A 177 -0.59 7.20 -10.56
N GLY A 178 -1.00 7.09 -9.30
CA GLY A 178 -0.06 6.72 -8.23
C GLY A 178 0.48 5.30 -8.41
N ILE A 179 -0.38 4.30 -8.21
CA ILE A 179 -0.03 2.87 -8.31
C ILE A 179 -0.89 2.20 -9.38
N ASN A 180 -0.25 1.56 -10.36
CA ASN A 180 -0.93 0.90 -11.47
C ASN A 180 -0.35 -0.51 -11.71
N LEU A 181 -1.12 -1.56 -11.38
CA LEU A 181 -0.72 -2.97 -11.49
C LEU A 181 -1.71 -3.76 -12.37
N TRP A 182 -1.32 -4.09 -13.61
CA TRP A 182 -2.18 -4.74 -14.61
C TRP A 182 -2.09 -6.28 -14.66
N GLY A 183 -1.12 -6.90 -14.00
CA GLY A 183 -1.01 -8.36 -13.94
C GLY A 183 -1.91 -8.98 -12.87
N GLY A 184 -1.50 -10.11 -12.31
CA GLY A 184 -2.30 -10.85 -11.33
C GLY A 184 -3.00 -12.07 -11.94
N ALA A 185 -2.29 -12.87 -12.75
CA ALA A 185 -2.86 -13.94 -13.58
C ALA A 185 -3.52 -15.10 -12.82
N SER A 186 -3.41 -15.17 -11.48
CA SER A 186 -4.07 -16.18 -10.66
C SER A 186 -4.17 -15.71 -9.21
N ALA A 187 -5.02 -16.35 -8.40
CA ALA A 187 -5.10 -16.07 -6.97
C ALA A 187 -3.76 -16.24 -6.24
N ASP A 188 -2.91 -17.17 -6.69
CA ASP A 188 -1.59 -17.46 -6.13
C ASP A 188 -0.50 -16.45 -6.55
N ALA A 189 -0.78 -15.66 -7.59
CA ALA A 189 0.11 -14.65 -8.13
C ALA A 189 -0.61 -13.29 -8.21
N GLY A 190 -1.59 -13.08 -7.34
CA GLY A 190 -2.34 -11.83 -7.27
C GLY A 190 -1.48 -10.68 -6.76
N ASN A 191 -1.79 -9.47 -7.24
CA ASN A 191 -1.07 -8.27 -6.84
C ASN A 191 -1.63 -7.70 -5.53
N ILE A 192 -0.76 -7.15 -4.68
CA ILE A 192 -1.12 -6.67 -3.34
C ILE A 192 -0.73 -5.20 -3.19
N ILE A 193 -1.69 -4.34 -2.86
CA ILE A 193 -1.49 -2.91 -2.61
C ILE A 193 -1.97 -2.62 -1.19
N VAL A 194 -1.05 -2.36 -0.26
CA VAL A 194 -1.40 -2.29 1.17
C VAL A 194 -0.74 -1.16 1.92
N GLY A 195 -1.49 -0.44 2.76
CA GLY A 195 -0.90 0.53 3.70
C GLY A 195 -0.34 1.78 3.04
N ASN A 196 -0.65 2.06 1.77
CA ASN A 196 -0.10 3.21 1.06
C ASN A 196 -0.92 4.48 1.32
N PHE A 197 -0.26 5.63 1.24
CA PHE A 197 -0.87 6.94 1.36
C PHE A 197 -0.71 7.70 0.04
N LEU A 198 -1.81 8.02 -0.64
CA LEU A 198 -1.81 8.57 -1.98
C LEU A 198 -2.61 9.86 -2.05
N TYR A 199 -2.06 10.88 -2.70
CA TYR A 199 -2.71 12.17 -2.87
C TYR A 199 -2.23 12.91 -4.11
N ASN A 200 -3.03 13.86 -4.59
CA ASN A 200 -2.71 14.72 -5.74
C ASN A 200 -2.24 13.99 -7.00
N ASN A 201 -2.77 12.79 -7.26
CA ASN A 201 -2.58 12.07 -8.51
C ASN A 201 -3.70 12.43 -9.50
N SER A 202 -3.35 12.82 -10.73
CA SER A 202 -4.30 13.50 -11.63
C SER A 202 -5.43 12.62 -12.17
N TRP A 203 -5.23 11.31 -12.39
CA TRP A 203 -6.24 10.43 -12.99
C TRP A 203 -6.86 9.46 -11.98
N THR A 204 -6.02 8.74 -11.22
CA THR A 204 -6.45 7.83 -10.14
C THR A 204 -5.31 7.58 -9.15
N ASP A 205 -5.63 7.28 -7.88
CA ASP A 205 -4.61 6.89 -6.91
C ASP A 205 -4.14 5.46 -7.15
N ILE A 206 -5.09 4.52 -7.25
CA ILE A 206 -4.80 3.09 -7.43
C ILE A 206 -5.58 2.55 -8.62
N HIS A 207 -4.88 1.89 -9.54
CA HIS A 207 -5.46 1.13 -10.64
C HIS A 207 -4.93 -0.31 -10.60
N THR A 208 -5.82 -1.27 -10.39
CA THR A 208 -5.46 -2.69 -10.30
C THR A 208 -6.30 -3.53 -11.25
N HIS A 209 -5.74 -4.67 -11.68
CA HIS A 209 -6.39 -5.64 -12.54
C HIS A 209 -6.34 -7.07 -12.00
N HIS A 210 -7.11 -7.94 -12.66
CA HIS A 210 -7.19 -9.39 -12.44
C HIS A 210 -7.32 -9.75 -10.94
N TYR A 211 -6.56 -10.74 -10.46
CA TYR A 211 -6.55 -11.07 -9.04
C TYR A 211 -5.73 -10.04 -8.26
N SER A 212 -6.40 -9.28 -7.40
CA SER A 212 -5.74 -8.28 -6.59
C SER A 212 -6.37 -8.05 -5.22
N VAL A 213 -5.52 -7.62 -4.30
CA VAL A 213 -5.86 -7.26 -2.93
C VAL A 213 -5.43 -5.82 -2.70
N VAL A 214 -6.39 -4.95 -2.40
CA VAL A 214 -6.18 -3.53 -2.11
C VAL A 214 -6.71 -3.27 -0.71
N GLU A 215 -5.82 -3.15 0.26
CA GLU A 215 -6.21 -3.04 1.66
C GLU A 215 -5.51 -1.93 2.42
N ARG A 216 -6.23 -1.26 3.33
CA ARG A 216 -5.62 -0.30 4.27
C ARG A 216 -4.89 0.86 3.58
N ASN A 217 -5.34 1.26 2.39
CA ASN A 217 -4.78 2.42 1.71
C ASN A 217 -5.61 3.66 2.00
N VAL A 218 -4.94 4.80 2.09
CA VAL A 218 -5.56 6.13 2.15
C VAL A 218 -5.35 6.79 0.79
N ALA A 219 -6.43 7.00 0.05
CA ALA A 219 -6.46 7.58 -1.29
C ALA A 219 -7.25 8.89 -1.28
N LEU A 220 -6.54 10.01 -1.41
CA LEU A 220 -7.06 11.37 -1.18
C LEU A 220 -7.08 12.22 -2.45
N SER A 221 -6.91 11.63 -3.64
CA SER A 221 -6.75 12.46 -4.83
C SER A 221 -7.98 13.32 -5.13
N HIS A 222 -7.66 14.51 -5.65
CA HIS A 222 -8.51 15.29 -6.54
C HIS A 222 -8.50 14.65 -7.95
N ALA A 223 -8.49 13.31 -8.04
CA ALA A 223 -8.38 12.62 -9.30
C ALA A 223 -9.48 13.11 -10.23
N GLU A 224 -9.09 13.41 -11.46
CA GLU A 224 -10.01 13.74 -12.53
C GLU A 224 -11.10 12.69 -12.61
N VAL A 225 -10.82 11.41 -12.35
CA VAL A 225 -11.81 10.35 -12.49
C VAL A 225 -12.10 9.69 -11.15
N GLU A 226 -11.21 8.90 -10.58
CA GLU A 226 -11.55 7.95 -9.53
C GLU A 226 -10.43 7.73 -8.52
N ASN A 227 -10.75 7.57 -7.22
CA ASN A 227 -9.71 7.33 -6.21
C ASN A 227 -9.12 5.92 -6.37
N LEU A 228 -9.98 4.90 -6.34
CA LEU A 228 -9.57 3.50 -6.45
C LEU A 228 -10.28 2.84 -7.63
N ARG A 229 -9.50 2.16 -8.47
CA ARG A 229 -10.00 1.45 -9.62
C ARG A 229 -9.60 -0.02 -9.58
N ALA A 230 -10.58 -0.87 -9.31
CA ALA A 230 -10.51 -2.30 -9.60
C ALA A 230 -11.07 -2.53 -11.01
N CYS A 231 -10.19 -2.67 -11.99
CA CYS A 231 -10.56 -2.81 -13.40
C CYS A 231 -10.19 -4.20 -13.88
N ASP A 232 -11.14 -4.88 -14.50
CA ASP A 232 -10.79 -5.93 -15.44
C ASP A 232 -11.69 -5.67 -16.63
N ALA A 233 -11.11 -5.41 -17.81
CA ALA A 233 -11.86 -5.12 -19.01
C ALA A 233 -11.78 -6.32 -19.94
N TYR A 234 -12.66 -7.31 -19.75
CA TYR A 234 -12.81 -8.48 -20.62
C TYR A 234 -11.72 -9.56 -20.50
N PHE A 235 -10.85 -9.58 -19.48
CA PHE A 235 -9.63 -10.37 -19.58
C PHE A 235 -9.72 -11.75 -18.95
N GLN A 236 -10.11 -11.93 -17.69
CA GLN A 236 -9.97 -13.26 -17.07
C GLN A 236 -11.24 -13.71 -16.33
N GLN A 237 -11.97 -14.69 -16.91
CA GLN A 237 -13.16 -15.24 -16.26
C GLN A 237 -12.80 -15.85 -14.90
N GLY A 238 -13.39 -15.31 -13.83
CA GLY A 238 -13.18 -15.77 -12.45
C GLY A 238 -12.13 -14.99 -11.65
N ALA A 239 -11.44 -14.01 -12.24
CA ALA A 239 -10.61 -13.08 -11.47
C ALA A 239 -11.45 -12.27 -10.49
N THR A 240 -10.93 -12.08 -9.28
CA THR A 240 -11.63 -11.40 -8.18
C THR A 240 -10.75 -10.33 -7.56
N HIS A 241 -11.39 -9.23 -7.18
CA HIS A 241 -10.76 -8.13 -6.45
C HIS A 241 -11.21 -8.17 -5.00
N LYS A 242 -10.26 -7.92 -4.09
CA LYS A 242 -10.55 -7.66 -2.67
C LYS A 242 -10.15 -6.23 -2.37
N VAL A 243 -11.12 -5.33 -2.25
CA VAL A 243 -10.86 -3.91 -1.98
C VAL A 243 -11.47 -3.57 -0.63
N ASN A 244 -10.69 -3.78 0.44
CA ASN A 244 -11.22 -3.76 1.80
C ASN A 244 -10.47 -2.77 2.70
N ASN A 245 -11.15 -2.21 3.71
CA ASN A 245 -10.50 -1.41 4.76
C ASN A 245 -9.74 -0.19 4.21
N ASN A 246 -10.19 0.43 3.11
CA ASN A 246 -9.54 1.61 2.53
C ASN A 246 -10.28 2.89 2.90
N ILE A 247 -9.60 4.03 2.77
CA ILE A 247 -10.21 5.35 2.74
C ILE A 247 -10.06 5.90 1.32
N ALA A 248 -11.16 6.28 0.68
CA ALA A 248 -11.18 6.96 -0.61
C ALA A 248 -11.97 8.27 -0.48
N MET A 249 -11.34 9.40 -0.81
CA MET A 249 -12.02 10.70 -0.70
C MET A 249 -11.65 11.72 -1.76
N ASN A 250 -12.58 12.67 -1.96
CA ASN A 250 -12.42 13.87 -2.78
C ASN A 250 -12.25 13.63 -4.29
N GLY A 251 -12.52 12.42 -4.79
CA GLY A 251 -12.57 12.11 -6.22
C GLY A 251 -13.96 12.31 -6.86
N ALA A 252 -14.02 12.19 -8.19
CA ALA A 252 -15.31 12.20 -8.89
C ALA A 252 -16.05 10.86 -8.76
N TYR A 253 -15.34 9.74 -8.69
CA TYR A 253 -15.85 8.43 -8.29
C TYR A 253 -15.04 7.91 -7.09
N GLY A 254 -15.70 7.19 -6.16
CA GLY A 254 -15.03 6.53 -5.04
C GLY A 254 -14.22 5.31 -5.49
N ILE A 255 -14.91 4.19 -5.63
CA ILE A 255 -14.32 2.90 -6.04
C ILE A 255 -14.98 2.41 -7.33
N LEU A 256 -14.19 2.25 -8.40
CA LEU A 256 -14.67 1.53 -9.57
C LEU A 256 -14.64 0.02 -9.27
N ILE A 257 -15.78 -0.63 -9.46
CA ILE A 257 -15.99 -2.06 -9.22
C ILE A 257 -15.98 -2.85 -10.53
N SER A 258 -15.35 -4.02 -10.49
CA SER A 258 -15.32 -4.98 -11.59
C SER A 258 -15.44 -6.43 -11.10
N TYR A 259 -15.86 -7.29 -12.04
CA TYR A 259 -16.13 -8.74 -12.00
C TYR A 259 -17.02 -9.37 -10.90
N PRO A 260 -17.90 -10.33 -11.27
CA PRO A 260 -18.60 -11.22 -10.34
C PRO A 260 -17.66 -11.89 -9.34
N GLY A 261 -18.07 -11.99 -8.07
CA GLY A 261 -17.30 -12.65 -7.01
C GLY A 261 -16.28 -11.76 -6.30
N SER A 262 -16.09 -10.51 -6.73
CA SER A 262 -15.26 -9.53 -6.03
C SER A 262 -15.92 -9.02 -4.74
N GLU A 263 -15.11 -8.53 -3.80
CA GLU A 263 -15.54 -7.94 -2.54
C GLU A 263 -15.00 -6.53 -2.32
N TYR A 264 -15.86 -5.70 -1.74
CA TYR A 264 -15.62 -4.30 -1.42
C TYR A 264 -16.21 -4.01 -0.03
N LYS A 265 -15.41 -4.18 1.02
CA LYS A 265 -15.90 -4.12 2.41
C LYS A 265 -15.12 -3.19 3.32
N ASN A 266 -15.76 -2.70 4.38
CA ASN A 266 -15.11 -1.91 5.42
C ASN A 266 -14.40 -0.66 4.89
N ASN A 267 -14.78 -0.14 3.72
CA ASN A 267 -14.17 1.07 3.18
C ASN A 267 -14.89 2.31 3.70
N VAL A 268 -14.16 3.39 3.94
CA VAL A 268 -14.73 4.73 4.08
C VAL A 268 -14.60 5.41 2.73
N ILE A 269 -15.74 5.77 2.14
CA ILE A 269 -15.82 6.52 0.89
C ILE A 269 -16.51 7.83 1.20
N MET A 270 -15.82 8.95 0.97
CA MET A 270 -16.36 10.24 1.36
C MET A 270 -16.08 11.39 0.41
N ASN A 271 -16.95 12.40 0.45
CA ASN A 271 -16.82 13.62 -0.35
C ASN A 271 -16.71 13.35 -1.87
N ILE A 272 -17.51 12.42 -2.37
CA ILE A 272 -17.51 12.09 -3.80
C ILE A 272 -18.50 13.00 -4.52
N GLN A 273 -18.01 13.77 -5.50
CA GLN A 273 -18.80 14.81 -6.17
C GLN A 273 -18.78 14.64 -7.70
N PRO A 274 -19.88 14.88 -8.42
CA PRO A 274 -19.89 14.81 -9.87
C PRO A 274 -18.98 15.89 -10.46
N ARG A 275 -18.34 15.54 -11.58
CA ARG A 275 -17.61 16.45 -12.44
C ARG A 275 -18.32 16.58 -13.78
N TYR A 276 -18.10 17.68 -14.47
CA TYR A 276 -18.50 17.80 -15.86
C TYR A 276 -17.37 17.33 -16.76
N ASN A 277 -17.62 16.30 -17.57
CA ASN A 277 -16.69 15.81 -18.59
C ASN A 277 -16.96 16.57 -19.89
N GLU A 278 -16.09 17.52 -20.23
CA GLU A 278 -16.21 18.34 -21.44
C GLU A 278 -16.13 17.53 -22.73
N TRP A 279 -15.31 16.46 -22.74
CA TRP A 279 -15.13 15.61 -23.91
C TRP A 279 -16.36 14.75 -24.21
N ALA A 280 -17.04 14.29 -23.17
CA ALA A 280 -18.26 13.48 -23.29
C ALA A 280 -19.56 14.31 -23.19
N ASP A 281 -19.46 15.63 -23.00
CA ASP A 281 -20.56 16.58 -22.78
C ASP A 281 -21.60 16.08 -21.78
N ARG A 282 -21.13 15.66 -20.60
CA ARG A 282 -22.02 15.10 -19.56
C ARG A 282 -21.41 15.18 -18.17
N TRP A 283 -22.27 15.13 -17.17
CA TRP A 283 -21.84 14.93 -15.79
C TRP A 283 -21.46 13.47 -15.55
N GLU A 284 -20.33 13.26 -14.91
CA GLU A 284 -19.73 11.97 -14.56
C GLU A 284 -19.36 12.00 -13.08
N GLY A 285 -19.49 10.90 -12.36
CA GLY A 285 -19.15 10.86 -10.93
C GLY A 285 -20.34 11.03 -9.99
N GLY A 286 -20.03 11.27 -8.72
CA GLY A 286 -20.99 11.29 -7.61
C GLY A 286 -21.26 9.92 -7.01
N PHE A 287 -20.68 8.84 -7.53
CA PHE A 287 -20.95 7.49 -7.06
C PHE A 287 -19.87 6.97 -6.13
N ALA A 288 -20.30 6.39 -5.00
CA ALA A 288 -19.41 5.63 -4.13
C ALA A 288 -18.81 4.43 -4.87
N PHE A 289 -19.64 3.72 -5.65
CA PHE A 289 -19.20 2.59 -6.46
C PHE A 289 -19.58 2.81 -7.92
N ASN A 290 -18.70 2.54 -8.87
CA ASN A 290 -18.98 2.73 -10.29
C ASN A 290 -18.64 1.46 -11.08
N ASN A 291 -19.54 0.99 -11.93
CA ASN A 291 -19.29 -0.13 -12.83
C ASN A 291 -19.20 0.36 -14.28
N ARG A 292 -18.03 0.19 -14.91
CA ARG A 292 -17.77 0.68 -16.28
C ARG A 292 -18.07 -0.33 -17.38
N LEU A 293 -18.45 -1.57 -17.05
CA LEU A 293 -18.57 -2.65 -18.03
C LEU A 293 -19.98 -2.72 -18.65
N TYR A 294 -20.05 -3.01 -19.95
CA TYR A 294 -21.29 -3.07 -20.73
C TYR A 294 -22.29 -4.08 -20.15
N ILE A 295 -23.42 -3.56 -19.67
CA ILE A 295 -24.53 -4.15 -18.88
C ILE A 295 -25.13 -5.50 -19.32
N ARG A 296 -24.72 -6.13 -20.42
CA ARG A 296 -25.41 -7.37 -20.87
C ARG A 296 -24.99 -8.67 -20.18
N LEU A 297 -23.96 -8.68 -19.32
CA LEU A 297 -23.42 -9.91 -18.72
C LEU A 297 -23.08 -9.83 -17.22
N TYR A 298 -23.47 -8.77 -16.51
CA TYR A 298 -23.00 -8.53 -15.15
C TYR A 298 -24.11 -8.69 -14.10
N ASP A 299 -23.93 -9.66 -13.21
CA ASP A 299 -24.84 -9.92 -12.09
C ASP A 299 -24.26 -9.31 -10.80
N LEU A 300 -24.71 -8.11 -10.43
CA LEU A 300 -24.26 -7.43 -9.21
C LEU A 300 -24.58 -8.21 -7.92
N SER A 301 -25.51 -9.17 -7.95
CA SER A 301 -25.79 -10.02 -6.78
C SER A 301 -24.61 -10.91 -6.38
N THR A 302 -23.66 -11.10 -7.30
CA THR A 302 -22.43 -11.86 -7.07
C THR A 302 -21.27 -11.02 -6.52
N VAL A 303 -21.43 -9.69 -6.48
CA VAL A 303 -20.43 -8.78 -5.90
C VAL A 303 -20.83 -8.48 -4.46
N ASN A 304 -19.88 -8.57 -3.54
CA ASN A 304 -20.10 -8.21 -2.15
C ASN A 304 -19.72 -6.75 -1.90
N ILE A 305 -20.70 -5.90 -1.60
CA ILE A 305 -20.49 -4.47 -1.28
C ILE A 305 -21.11 -4.19 0.09
N SER A 306 -20.43 -4.59 1.16
CA SER A 306 -21.00 -4.59 2.52
C SER A 306 -20.10 -3.88 3.54
N TYR A 307 -20.70 -3.41 4.63
CA TYR A 307 -20.00 -2.79 5.75
C TYR A 307 -19.11 -1.59 5.39
N ASN A 308 -19.45 -0.83 4.35
CA ASN A 308 -18.77 0.42 3.98
C ASN A 308 -19.45 1.63 4.63
N ASN A 309 -18.69 2.69 4.87
CA ASN A 309 -19.24 4.00 5.24
C ASN A 309 -19.23 4.94 4.03
N LEU A 310 -20.40 5.41 3.62
CA LEU A 310 -20.61 6.27 2.45
C LEU A 310 -21.07 7.65 2.91
N PHE A 311 -20.14 8.58 3.07
CA PHE A 311 -20.42 9.88 3.69
C PHE A 311 -20.24 11.06 2.72
N ASN A 312 -21.22 11.95 2.63
CA ASN A 312 -21.17 13.10 1.72
C ASN A 312 -20.87 12.70 0.25
N VAL A 313 -21.55 11.65 -0.21
CA VAL A 313 -21.54 11.18 -1.59
C VAL A 313 -22.74 11.80 -2.30
N ALA A 314 -22.54 12.43 -3.45
CA ALA A 314 -23.63 13.09 -4.17
C ALA A 314 -24.70 12.07 -4.63
N GLU A 315 -25.97 12.45 -4.55
CA GLU A 315 -27.04 11.57 -4.98
C GLU A 315 -27.05 11.38 -6.51
N PRO A 316 -27.33 10.16 -7.00
CA PRO A 316 -27.69 8.99 -6.21
C PRO A 316 -26.51 8.28 -5.52
N VAL A 317 -26.64 8.03 -4.21
CA VAL A 317 -25.73 7.16 -3.45
C VAL A 317 -25.94 5.72 -3.92
N GLY A 318 -25.06 5.22 -4.78
CA GLY A 318 -25.31 3.93 -5.43
C GLY A 318 -24.21 3.48 -6.37
N ILE A 319 -24.58 2.56 -7.26
CA ILE A 319 -23.74 2.04 -8.33
C ILE A 319 -24.06 2.80 -9.61
N GLY A 320 -23.08 3.56 -10.13
CA GLY A 320 -23.18 4.24 -11.42
C GLY A 320 -22.70 3.36 -12.57
N GLY A 321 -23.16 3.62 -13.79
CA GLY A 321 -22.59 3.01 -15.00
C GLY A 321 -22.47 4.00 -16.15
N TYR A 322 -21.46 3.80 -17.03
CA TYR A 322 -21.16 4.73 -18.14
C TYR A 322 -22.33 4.96 -19.11
N TYR A 323 -23.35 4.09 -19.13
CA TYR A 323 -24.49 4.12 -20.07
C TYR A 323 -25.84 3.73 -19.44
N THR A 324 -25.95 3.73 -18.10
CA THR A 324 -27.20 3.38 -17.42
C THR A 324 -27.58 4.40 -16.38
N GLU A 325 -28.88 4.50 -16.16
CA GLU A 325 -29.43 5.18 -15.00
C GLU A 325 -28.78 4.62 -13.72
N PRO A 326 -28.50 5.49 -12.75
CA PRO A 326 -28.02 5.08 -11.44
C PRO A 326 -28.82 3.94 -10.84
N GLN A 327 -28.12 2.94 -10.31
CA GLN A 327 -28.76 1.84 -9.60
C GLN A 327 -28.61 2.06 -8.09
N GLN A 328 -29.70 1.82 -7.36
CA GLN A 328 -29.63 1.69 -5.91
C GLN A 328 -28.64 0.58 -5.55
N MET A 329 -28.00 0.71 -4.38
CA MET A 329 -27.16 -0.36 -3.85
C MET A 329 -27.92 -1.69 -3.88
N PRO A 330 -27.27 -2.79 -4.27
CA PRO A 330 -27.93 -4.08 -4.34
C PRO A 330 -28.43 -4.51 -2.96
N ASP A 331 -29.52 -5.29 -2.90
CA ASP A 331 -30.15 -5.72 -1.64
C ASP A 331 -29.19 -6.49 -0.70
N ASN A 332 -28.06 -6.99 -1.22
CA ASN A 332 -26.99 -7.65 -0.46
C ASN A 332 -25.97 -6.69 0.17
N ALA A 333 -26.20 -5.36 0.09
CA ALA A 333 -25.37 -4.30 0.65
C ALA A 333 -25.45 -4.16 2.18
N VAL A 334 -25.35 -5.30 2.88
CA VAL A 334 -25.54 -5.43 4.32
C VAL A 334 -24.53 -4.57 5.08
N GLY A 335 -24.99 -3.90 6.13
CA GLY A 335 -24.11 -3.21 7.09
C GLY A 335 -23.45 -1.93 6.56
N ASN A 336 -23.71 -1.52 5.32
CA ASN A 336 -23.28 -0.19 4.85
C ASN A 336 -23.96 0.90 5.69
N ILE A 337 -23.20 1.92 6.06
CA ILE A 337 -23.67 3.08 6.81
C ILE A 337 -23.42 4.37 6.01
N SER A 338 -24.12 5.44 6.38
CA SER A 338 -23.89 6.79 5.84
C SER A 338 -23.84 7.77 6.99
N ALA A 339 -22.64 7.95 7.54
CA ALA A 339 -22.42 8.82 8.69
C ALA A 339 -21.02 9.42 8.63
N ASP A 340 -20.83 10.59 9.26
CA ASP A 340 -19.51 11.20 9.35
C ASP A 340 -18.54 10.20 10.02
N PRO A 341 -17.42 9.82 9.38
CA PRO A 341 -16.45 8.92 10.02
C PRO A 341 -15.82 9.54 11.28
N LEU A 342 -15.94 10.84 11.50
CA LEU A 342 -15.39 11.57 12.64
C LEU A 342 -13.90 11.30 12.80
N PHE A 343 -13.12 11.63 11.77
CA PHE A 343 -11.66 11.55 11.84
C PHE A 343 -11.08 12.56 12.84
N VAL A 344 -9.91 12.25 13.42
CA VAL A 344 -9.21 13.11 14.39
C VAL A 344 -8.92 14.50 13.80
N ASN A 345 -8.46 14.56 12.56
CA ASN A 345 -8.28 15.81 11.83
C ASN A 345 -8.51 15.61 10.32
N ASN A 346 -9.74 15.83 9.85
CA ASN A 346 -10.04 15.73 8.43
C ASN A 346 -9.73 17.03 7.68
N THR A 347 -8.56 17.13 7.04
CA THR A 347 -8.22 18.27 6.16
C THR A 347 -8.61 18.03 4.70
N GLY A 348 -8.91 16.78 4.33
CA GLY A 348 -9.14 16.39 2.94
C GLY A 348 -7.86 16.31 2.09
N ASP A 349 -6.67 16.43 2.69
CA ASP A 349 -5.38 16.35 2.01
C ASP A 349 -4.32 15.64 2.86
N HIS A 350 -3.09 15.58 2.37
CA HIS A 350 -1.97 14.92 3.03
C HIS A 350 -1.62 15.44 4.44
N THR A 351 -2.19 16.56 4.88
CA THR A 351 -1.94 17.14 6.21
C THR A 351 -2.92 16.64 7.28
N GLY A 352 -3.87 15.78 6.91
CA GLY A 352 -4.91 15.23 7.77
C GLY A 352 -4.44 14.08 8.66
N ASP A 353 -5.18 13.85 9.73
CA ASP A 353 -5.14 12.63 10.54
C ASP A 353 -6.47 11.87 10.39
N TYR A 354 -6.39 10.75 9.69
CA TYR A 354 -7.53 9.93 9.28
C TYR A 354 -7.82 8.78 10.24
N HIS A 355 -7.28 8.80 11.46
CA HIS A 355 -7.75 7.92 12.53
C HIS A 355 -9.15 8.31 12.99
N LEU A 356 -9.94 7.34 13.44
CA LEU A 356 -11.27 7.56 13.99
C LEU A 356 -11.19 8.23 15.38
N THR A 357 -12.11 9.13 15.69
CA THR A 357 -12.32 9.61 17.06
C THR A 357 -13.18 8.62 17.86
N ALA A 358 -13.19 8.77 19.19
CA ALA A 358 -13.85 7.83 20.11
C ALA A 358 -15.38 7.74 20.00
N ASP A 359 -16.01 8.67 19.28
CA ASP A 359 -17.45 8.72 19.05
C ASP A 359 -17.81 8.35 17.59
N SER A 360 -16.83 7.89 16.81
CA SER A 360 -17.02 7.53 15.41
C SER A 360 -18.04 6.39 15.25
N PRO A 361 -18.99 6.51 14.30
CA PRO A 361 -19.90 5.43 13.95
C PRO A 361 -19.23 4.28 13.18
N CYS A 362 -17.97 4.45 12.77
CA CYS A 362 -17.19 3.42 12.07
C CYS A 362 -16.57 2.41 13.04
N ILE A 363 -16.51 2.72 14.34
CA ILE A 363 -15.99 1.81 15.36
C ILE A 363 -16.93 0.62 15.51
N ASP A 364 -16.38 -0.60 15.55
CA ASP A 364 -17.10 -1.87 15.72
C ASP A 364 -18.18 -2.14 14.65
N ALA A 365 -18.08 -1.46 13.50
CA ALA A 365 -19.12 -1.47 12.46
C ALA A 365 -18.79 -2.36 11.25
N GLY A 366 -17.53 -2.77 11.09
CA GLY A 366 -17.05 -3.56 9.95
C GLY A 366 -17.50 -5.02 9.98
N ASP A 367 -17.28 -5.75 8.88
CA ASP A 367 -17.78 -7.11 8.67
C ASP A 367 -17.49 -8.04 9.86
N PRO A 368 -18.51 -8.64 10.52
CA PRO A 368 -18.32 -9.52 11.66
C PRO A 368 -17.57 -10.82 11.32
N ALA A 369 -17.41 -11.16 10.04
CA ALA A 369 -16.62 -12.31 9.60
C ALA A 369 -15.11 -11.98 9.52
N ASP A 370 -14.74 -10.69 9.43
CA ASP A 370 -13.35 -10.29 9.32
C ASP A 370 -12.69 -10.29 10.72
N PRO A 371 -11.40 -10.68 10.82
CA PRO A 371 -10.71 -10.74 12.09
C PRO A 371 -10.50 -9.35 12.67
N VAL A 372 -10.88 -9.15 13.92
CA VAL A 372 -10.57 -7.93 14.67
C VAL A 372 -9.06 -7.87 14.93
N PRO A 373 -8.36 -6.80 14.53
CA PRO A 373 -6.96 -6.60 14.88
C PRO A 373 -6.73 -6.67 16.39
N ALA A 374 -5.56 -7.14 16.81
CA ALA A 374 -5.20 -7.15 18.24
C ALA A 374 -5.31 -5.73 18.83
N GLY A 375 -5.97 -5.60 19.99
CA GLY A 375 -6.24 -4.30 20.62
C GLY A 375 -7.51 -3.60 20.12
N GLY A 376 -8.17 -4.14 19.10
CA GLY A 376 -9.44 -3.64 18.58
C GLY A 376 -10.66 -3.98 19.43
N GLY A 377 -11.82 -3.63 18.90
CA GLY A 377 -13.11 -3.74 19.59
C GLY A 377 -13.72 -5.13 19.60
N SER A 378 -15.05 -5.15 19.64
CA SER A 378 -15.89 -6.34 19.44
C SER A 378 -15.97 -6.81 17.98
N ARG A 379 -15.73 -5.92 17.01
CA ARG A 379 -15.71 -6.14 15.56
C ARG A 379 -14.62 -5.26 14.96
N ILE A 380 -14.17 -5.59 13.75
CA ILE A 380 -13.25 -4.73 13.01
C ILE A 380 -13.92 -3.39 12.72
N ASP A 381 -13.16 -2.31 12.76
CA ASP A 381 -13.65 -0.99 12.38
C ASP A 381 -13.79 -0.83 10.86
N ILE A 382 -14.69 0.04 10.42
CA ILE A 382 -14.75 0.48 9.03
C ILE A 382 -13.62 1.51 8.80
N GLY A 383 -12.76 1.26 7.81
CA GLY A 383 -11.65 2.13 7.42
C GLY A 383 -10.27 1.48 7.57
N VAL A 384 -9.23 2.30 7.48
CA VAL A 384 -7.82 1.85 7.43
C VAL A 384 -7.29 1.45 8.81
N TYR A 385 -7.61 2.26 9.82
CA TYR A 385 -7.04 2.17 11.16
C TYR A 385 -8.08 1.67 12.16
N GLU A 386 -7.70 0.66 12.93
CA GLU A 386 -8.51 0.18 14.05
C GLU A 386 -8.39 1.18 15.21
N PHE A 387 -9.51 1.67 15.69
CA PHE A 387 -9.61 2.54 16.84
C PHE A 387 -9.09 1.83 18.09
N GLY A 388 -8.27 2.53 18.87
CA GLY A 388 -7.60 1.94 20.03
C GLY A 388 -6.34 1.14 19.71
N LYS A 389 -5.96 1.02 18.43
CA LYS A 389 -4.72 0.34 17.96
C LYS A 389 -3.51 1.27 17.76
N ALA A 390 -3.58 2.54 18.18
CA ALA A 390 -2.35 3.17 18.66
C ALA A 390 -1.98 2.42 19.94
N ASP A 391 -1.12 1.40 19.80
CA ASP A 391 -0.66 0.57 20.90
C ASP A 391 0.86 0.59 20.97
N ILE A 392 1.38 0.32 22.16
CA ILE A 392 2.82 0.40 22.40
C ILE A 392 3.60 -0.59 21.50
N PRO A 393 3.11 -1.82 21.22
CA PRO A 393 3.72 -2.72 20.24
C PRO A 393 3.87 -2.15 18.82
N SER A 394 2.83 -1.51 18.26
CA SER A 394 2.89 -0.91 16.92
C SER A 394 3.87 0.27 16.89
N LEU A 395 3.88 1.08 17.94
CA LEU A 395 4.88 2.16 18.11
C LEU A 395 6.32 1.64 18.25
N ILE A 396 6.52 0.49 18.92
CA ILE A 396 7.81 -0.19 18.99
C ILE A 396 8.27 -0.63 17.61
N ALA A 397 7.36 -1.17 16.79
CA ALA A 397 7.64 -1.61 15.42
C ALA A 397 8.00 -0.43 14.52
N SER A 398 7.20 0.65 14.51
CA SER A 398 7.50 1.88 13.74
C SER A 398 8.85 2.48 14.13
N LYS A 399 9.19 2.48 15.43
CA LYS A 399 10.49 2.95 15.92
C LYS A 399 11.65 2.08 15.43
N HIS A 400 11.52 0.75 15.43
CA HIS A 400 12.58 -0.13 14.89
C HIS A 400 12.71 0.04 13.38
N LEU A 401 11.58 0.17 12.69
CA LEU A 401 11.54 0.49 11.29
C LEU A 401 12.33 1.78 11.03
N PHE A 402 12.09 2.87 11.77
CA PHE A 402 12.86 4.12 11.62
C PHE A 402 14.35 4.00 11.92
N TYR A 403 14.77 3.08 12.79
CA TYR A 403 16.19 2.84 13.06
C TYR A 403 16.87 1.99 12.00
N ASP A 404 16.21 0.90 11.60
CA ASP A 404 16.65 0.09 10.46
C ASP A 404 16.75 0.97 9.23
N GLN A 405 15.90 2.00 9.19
CA GLN A 405 15.84 3.03 8.18
C GLN A 405 16.72 4.27 8.43
N GLY A 406 17.69 4.23 9.34
CA GLY A 406 18.64 5.31 9.56
C GLY A 406 18.07 6.65 10.07
N LEU A 407 16.75 6.80 10.14
CA LEU A 407 16.07 7.96 10.71
C LEU A 407 16.14 8.02 12.20
N ILE A 408 16.51 6.93 12.84
CA ILE A 408 17.12 6.96 14.15
C ILE A 408 18.57 6.53 13.93
N ASP A 409 19.50 7.49 13.90
CA ASP A 409 20.89 7.22 13.52
C ASP A 409 21.73 6.71 14.70
N ASN A 410 21.18 6.77 15.92
CA ASN A 410 21.89 6.50 17.14
C ASN A 410 21.27 5.29 17.87
N LYS A 411 22.02 4.18 17.91
CA LYS A 411 21.61 2.95 18.59
C LYS A 411 21.33 3.14 20.08
N GLY A 412 22.02 4.09 20.72
CA GLY A 412 21.76 4.48 22.11
C GLY A 412 20.42 5.18 22.28
N ILE A 413 20.05 6.05 21.34
CA ILE A 413 18.72 6.69 21.30
C ILE A 413 17.63 5.65 21.04
N LEU A 414 17.83 4.76 20.06
CA LEU A 414 16.91 3.63 19.82
C LEU A 414 16.66 2.84 21.11
N THR A 415 17.73 2.41 21.76
CA THR A 415 17.68 1.61 22.99
C THR A 415 16.96 2.36 24.12
N ALA A 416 17.17 3.67 24.23
CA ALA A 416 16.53 4.51 25.25
C ALA A 416 15.03 4.75 24.99
N LEU A 417 14.62 4.83 23.73
CA LEU A 417 13.22 4.90 23.31
C LEU A 417 12.53 3.55 23.54
N ASP A 418 13.18 2.44 23.19
CA ASP A 418 12.72 1.08 23.47
C ASP A 418 12.48 0.82 24.95
N ALA A 419 13.44 1.22 25.79
CA ALA A 419 13.32 1.05 27.23
C ALA A 419 12.07 1.75 27.78
N LYS A 420 11.69 2.92 27.23
CA LYS A 420 10.49 3.66 27.65
C LYS A 420 9.21 2.99 27.19
N LEU A 421 9.13 2.60 25.92
CA LEU A 421 7.95 1.91 25.39
C LEU A 421 7.73 0.58 26.14
N ASN A 422 8.78 -0.23 26.33
CA ASN A 422 8.68 -1.47 27.10
C ASN A 422 8.29 -1.24 28.57
N ALA A 423 8.79 -0.18 29.22
CA ALA A 423 8.42 0.16 30.59
C ALA A 423 6.98 0.67 30.71
N ALA A 424 6.51 1.47 29.75
CA ALA A 424 5.11 1.93 29.69
C ALA A 424 4.14 0.75 29.50
N MET A 425 4.47 -0.18 28.59
CA MET A 425 3.72 -1.41 28.37
C MET A 425 3.65 -2.25 29.64
N ALA A 426 4.77 -2.45 30.32
CA ALA A 426 4.81 -3.19 31.58
C ALA A 426 4.03 -2.50 32.71
N ALA A 427 4.00 -1.16 32.76
CA ALA A 427 3.22 -0.41 33.73
C ALA A 427 1.70 -0.54 33.48
N LEU A 428 1.26 -0.48 32.21
CA LEU A 428 -0.14 -0.74 31.85
C LEU A 428 -0.56 -2.17 32.22
N GLY A 429 0.29 -3.17 31.96
CA GLY A 429 0.04 -4.57 32.34
C GLY A 429 -0.11 -4.78 33.86
N ARG A 430 0.43 -3.87 34.68
CA ARG A 430 0.26 -3.85 36.16
C ARG A 430 -0.87 -2.93 36.63
N GLY A 431 -1.65 -2.34 35.72
CA GLY A 431 -2.70 -1.36 36.05
C GLY A 431 -2.16 -0.01 36.55
N GLN A 432 -0.87 0.27 36.39
CA GLN A 432 -0.22 1.50 36.86
C GLN A 432 -0.37 2.63 35.83
N VAL A 433 -1.62 3.01 35.55
CA VAL A 433 -1.96 3.88 34.41
C VAL A 433 -1.25 5.24 34.45
N LYS A 434 -1.22 5.90 35.61
CA LYS A 434 -0.51 7.19 35.77
C LYS A 434 0.99 7.08 35.52
N THR A 435 1.58 5.93 35.89
CA THR A 435 3.01 5.66 35.64
C THR A 435 3.27 5.48 34.15
N ALA A 436 2.40 4.73 33.44
CA ALA A 436 2.49 4.58 31.99
C ALA A 436 2.36 5.91 31.25
N GLN A 437 1.42 6.76 31.65
CA GLN A 437 1.27 8.12 31.08
C GLN A 437 2.56 8.93 31.23
N ASN A 438 3.13 8.97 32.43
CA ASN A 438 4.38 9.71 32.67
C ASN A 438 5.54 9.18 31.81
N ILE A 439 5.62 7.87 31.58
CA ILE A 439 6.65 7.25 30.75
C ILE A 439 6.44 7.58 29.26
N LEU A 440 5.20 7.55 28.76
CA LEU A 440 4.88 7.93 27.38
C LEU A 440 5.14 9.42 27.13
N THR A 441 4.83 10.29 28.09
CA THR A 441 5.23 11.71 28.02
C THR A 441 6.75 11.85 27.99
N ALA A 442 7.50 11.04 28.77
CA ALA A 442 8.95 11.05 28.71
C ALA A 442 9.52 10.49 27.39
N PHE A 443 8.81 9.56 26.73
CA PHE A 443 9.12 9.10 25.38
C PHE A 443 8.95 10.25 24.37
N ILE A 444 7.81 10.94 24.39
CA ILE A 444 7.51 12.09 23.54
C ILE A 444 8.58 13.17 23.70
N ASN A 445 8.86 13.59 24.94
CA ASN A 445 9.86 14.61 25.23
C ASN A 445 11.26 14.21 24.71
N GLN A 446 11.59 12.91 24.76
CA GLN A 446 12.86 12.44 24.23
C GLN A 446 12.85 12.43 22.70
N ALA A 447 11.79 11.96 22.05
CA ALA A 447 11.66 12.03 20.59
C ALA A 447 11.77 13.48 20.12
N GLU A 448 11.03 14.41 20.74
CA GLU A 448 11.13 15.86 20.51
C GLU A 448 12.57 16.37 20.67
N ALA A 449 13.23 16.02 21.78
CA ALA A 449 14.60 16.47 22.04
C ALA A 449 15.64 15.94 21.03
N GLN A 450 15.36 14.79 20.39
CA GLN A 450 16.23 14.17 19.38
C GLN A 450 15.83 14.53 17.95
N THR A 451 14.71 15.24 17.77
CA THR A 451 14.22 15.72 16.48
C THR A 451 15.28 16.56 15.77
N GLY A 452 15.63 16.18 14.55
CA GLY A 452 16.66 16.83 13.75
C GLY A 452 18.09 16.67 14.31
N LYS A 453 18.31 15.82 15.32
CA LYS A 453 19.64 15.51 15.87
C LYS A 453 20.04 14.07 15.59
N HIS A 454 19.30 13.16 16.19
CA HIS A 454 19.50 11.71 16.09
C HIS A 454 18.23 10.98 15.68
N VAL A 455 17.11 11.70 15.59
CA VAL A 455 15.86 11.25 15.02
C VAL A 455 15.45 12.24 13.94
N ALA A 456 15.25 11.79 12.71
CA ALA A 456 14.81 12.64 11.62
C ALA A 456 13.47 13.32 11.95
N VAL A 457 13.25 14.53 11.41
CA VAL A 457 12.10 15.36 11.81
C VAL A 457 10.77 14.65 11.58
N GLY A 458 10.56 14.04 10.41
CA GLY A 458 9.34 13.29 10.09
C GLY A 458 9.14 12.03 10.93
N ALA A 459 10.21 11.24 11.15
CA ALA A 459 10.15 10.08 12.03
C ALA A 459 9.81 10.47 13.47
N SER A 460 10.41 11.55 13.96
CA SER A 460 10.10 12.05 15.30
C SER A 460 8.64 12.47 15.42
N GLN A 461 8.14 13.23 14.43
CA GLN A 461 6.75 13.66 14.40
C GLN A 461 5.77 12.48 14.39
N SER A 462 6.02 11.45 13.58
CA SER A 462 5.22 10.22 13.57
C SER A 462 5.24 9.51 14.93
N LEU A 463 6.42 9.29 15.52
CA LEU A 463 6.53 8.66 16.85
C LEU A 463 5.82 9.46 17.94
N ILE A 464 5.88 10.79 17.87
CA ILE A 464 5.26 11.69 18.85
C ILE A 464 3.74 11.65 18.74
N GLU A 465 3.18 11.74 17.53
CA GLU A 465 1.74 11.73 17.33
C GLU A 465 1.12 10.36 17.70
N ASP A 466 1.76 9.26 17.33
CA ASP A 466 1.35 7.92 17.76
C ASP A 466 1.37 7.77 19.29
N ALA A 467 2.43 8.29 19.95
CA ALA A 467 2.51 8.30 21.41
C ALA A 467 1.47 9.20 22.08
N LYS A 468 1.12 10.35 21.47
CA LYS A 468 0.05 11.23 21.94
C LYS A 468 -1.32 10.59 21.77
N MET A 469 -1.55 9.83 20.70
CA MET A 469 -2.77 9.04 20.51
C MET A 469 -2.90 7.94 21.57
N ILE A 470 -1.82 7.24 21.90
CA ILE A 470 -1.80 6.28 23.03
C ILE A 470 -2.10 7.01 24.36
N LEU A 471 -1.53 8.19 24.61
CA LEU A 471 -1.83 8.95 25.82
C LEU A 471 -3.30 9.36 25.90
N LYS A 472 -3.85 9.84 24.79
CA LYS A 472 -5.25 10.29 24.70
C LYS A 472 -6.21 9.13 24.92
N SER A 473 -5.92 7.96 24.35
CA SER A 473 -6.74 6.76 24.56
C SER A 473 -6.73 6.34 26.04
N ILE A 474 -5.58 6.40 26.72
CA ILE A 474 -5.46 6.14 28.15
C ILE A 474 -6.27 7.13 29.00
N GLU A 475 -6.22 8.42 28.69
CA GLU A 475 -6.99 9.46 29.40
C GLU A 475 -8.51 9.24 29.28
N ILE A 476 -8.97 8.91 28.07
CA ILE A 476 -10.38 8.60 27.80
C ILE A 476 -10.81 7.36 28.59
N MET A 477 -9.97 6.31 28.62
CA MET A 477 -10.24 5.09 29.40
C MET A 477 -10.35 5.37 30.91
N GLU A 478 -9.50 6.21 31.48
CA GLU A 478 -9.57 6.57 32.90
C GLU A 478 -10.76 7.49 33.24
N ALA A 479 -11.08 8.45 32.36
CA ALA A 479 -12.27 9.30 32.50
C ALA A 479 -13.57 8.46 32.51
N ARG A 480 -13.65 7.43 31.66
CA ARG A 480 -14.78 6.48 31.61
C ARG A 480 -14.87 5.58 32.86
N LYS A 481 -13.75 5.27 33.53
CA LYS A 481 -13.76 4.56 34.84
C LYS A 481 -14.20 5.47 35.99
N GLY A 482 -13.88 6.76 35.92
CA GLY A 482 -14.29 7.76 36.91
C GLY A 482 -15.80 8.07 36.89
N ALA A 483 -16.43 8.05 35.71
CA ALA A 483 -17.86 8.30 35.53
C ALA A 483 -18.80 7.16 35.99
N LYS A 484 -18.24 6.01 36.40
CA LYS A 484 -18.97 4.85 36.96
C LYS A 484 -18.87 4.75 38.49
N LYS A 485 -18.28 5.74 39.17
CA LYS A 485 -18.33 5.92 40.63
C LYS A 485 -19.17 7.14 40.95
#